data_AF-A0A2N9I435-F1
#
_entry.id   AF-A0A2N9I435-F1
#
_cell.length_a   1.000
_cell.length_b   1.000
_cell.length_c   1.000
_cell.angle_alpha   90.00
_cell.angle_beta   90.00
_cell.angle_gamma   90.00
#
_symmetry.space_group_name_H-M   'P 1'
#
loop_
_entity.id
_entity.type
_entity.pdbx_description
1 polymer ?
#
loop_
_entity_poly.entity_id
_entity_poly.type
_entity_poly.pdbx_seq_one_letter_code
_entity_poly.pdbx_strand_id
1 'polypeptide(L)' 'MGMLAVEGSYDKMDALLNENIHPVDILLLMAASEGDKPKIEKLLRAGASYMVKDADGRTALDRAASNEIKDFILS' A
#
# COMPACT_ATOMS: atom_id res chain seq x y z
N MET A 1 -17.30 9.74 -28.69
CA MET A 1 -15.89 9.34 -28.53
C MET A 1 -15.52 9.62 -27.07
N GLY A 2 -15.75 8.65 -26.19
CA GLY A 2 -15.62 8.82 -24.74
C GLY A 2 -14.41 8.06 -24.22
N MET A 3 -13.49 8.81 -23.61
CA MET A 3 -12.48 8.41 -22.61
C MET A 3 -11.71 7.10 -22.84
N LEU A 4 -10.46 7.27 -23.27
CA LEU A 4 -9.36 6.34 -23.01
C LEU A 4 -9.05 6.39 -21.50
N ALA A 5 -9.75 5.60 -20.70
CA ALA A 5 -9.31 5.31 -19.33
C ALA A 5 -8.18 4.28 -19.43
N VAL A 6 -6.98 4.70 -19.04
CA VAL A 6 -5.78 3.86 -18.98
C VAL A 6 -6.06 2.67 -18.04
N GLU A 7 -6.24 1.51 -18.67
CA GLU A 7 -6.74 0.22 -18.18
C GLU A 7 -5.72 -0.51 -17.28
N GLY A 8 -5.24 0.13 -16.21
CA GLY A 8 -4.25 -0.56 -15.36
C GLY A 8 -4.09 -0.10 -13.92
N SER A 9 -4.60 1.08 -13.54
CA SER A 9 -4.51 1.54 -12.14
C SER A 9 -5.76 1.27 -11.30
N TYR A 10 -6.93 1.11 -11.92
CA TYR A 10 -8.18 0.82 -11.19
C TYR A 10 -8.31 -0.66 -10.83
N ASP A 11 -7.85 -1.57 -11.70
CA ASP A 11 -7.98 -3.02 -11.50
C ASP A 11 -7.29 -3.51 -10.23
N LYS A 12 -6.16 -2.90 -9.84
CA LYS A 12 -5.49 -3.26 -8.59
C LYS A 12 -6.29 -2.81 -7.36
N MET A 13 -6.90 -1.63 -7.40
CA MET A 13 -7.72 -1.15 -6.29
C MET A 13 -9.01 -1.97 -6.17
N ASP A 14 -9.67 -2.29 -7.29
CA ASP A 14 -10.89 -3.11 -7.30
C ASP A 14 -10.62 -4.58 -6.94
N ALA A 15 -9.49 -5.15 -7.38
CA ALA A 15 -9.11 -6.50 -6.98
C ALA A 15 -8.82 -6.60 -5.47
N LEU A 16 -8.14 -5.60 -4.91
CA LEU A 16 -7.81 -5.57 -3.48
C LEU A 16 -9.04 -5.23 -2.61
N LEU A 17 -9.97 -4.41 -3.09
CA LEU A 17 -11.26 -4.18 -2.44
C LEU A 17 -12.12 -5.45 -2.38
N ASN A 18 -12.07 -6.30 -3.41
CA ASN A 18 -12.76 -7.59 -3.43
C ASN A 18 -12.15 -8.62 -2.45
N GLU A 19 -10.87 -8.48 -2.10
CA GLU A 19 -10.15 -9.34 -1.15
C GLU A 19 -10.32 -8.90 0.33
N ASN A 20 -11.27 -8.00 0.62
CA ASN A 20 -11.53 -7.47 1.97
C ASN A 20 -10.30 -6.79 2.61
N ILE A 21 -9.37 -6.30 1.78
CA ILE A 21 -8.22 -5.51 2.22
C ILE A 21 -8.67 -4.06 2.38
N HIS A 22 -8.37 -3.45 3.52
CA HIS A 22 -8.73 -2.05 3.70
C HIS A 22 -7.89 -1.17 2.75
N PRO A 23 -8.50 -0.16 2.11
CA PRO A 23 -7.77 0.77 1.23
C PRO A 23 -6.55 1.40 1.88
N VAL A 24 -6.61 1.63 3.19
CA VAL A 24 -5.51 2.22 3.98
C VAL A 24 -4.28 1.31 4.02
N ASP A 25 -4.44 -0.02 3.99
CA ASP A 25 -3.35 -1.00 3.99
C ASP A 25 -2.64 -1.02 2.63
N ILE A 26 -3.41 -0.87 1.55
CA ILE A 26 -2.90 -0.75 0.18
C ILE A 26 -2.10 0.55 0.04
N LEU A 27 -2.60 1.64 0.61
CA LEU A 27 -1.88 2.92 0.63
C LEU A 27 -0.57 2.80 1.40
N LEU A 28 -0.53 1.99 2.46
CA LEU A 28 0.69 1.74 3.23
C LEU A 28 1.73 0.95 2.41
N LEU A 29 1.29 -0.06 1.65
CA LEU A 29 2.14 -0.80 0.71
C LEU A 29 2.82 0.14 -0.31
N MET A 30 2.05 1.07 -0.89
CA MET A 30 2.58 2.05 -1.84
C MET A 30 3.54 3.04 -1.16
N ALA A 31 3.14 3.60 -0.02
CA ALA A 31 3.96 4.57 0.70
C ALA A 31 5.28 3.96 1.19
N ALA A 32 5.28 2.69 1.62
CA ALA A 32 6.48 1.95 1.98
C ALA A 32 7.44 1.80 0.79
N SER A 33 6.91 1.49 -0.40
CA SER A 33 7.72 1.38 -1.63
C SER A 33 8.26 2.73 -2.12
N GLU A 34 7.56 3.82 -1.86
CA GLU A 34 8.00 5.19 -2.16
C GLU A 34 9.01 5.71 -1.11
N GLY A 35 9.02 5.12 0.09
CA GLY A 35 9.78 5.61 1.24
C GLY A 35 9.24 6.91 1.83
N ASP A 36 7.97 7.22 1.60
CA ASP A 36 7.32 8.45 2.07
C ASP A 36 6.94 8.33 3.56
N LYS A 37 7.91 8.62 4.43
CA LYS A 37 7.72 8.55 5.89
C LYS A 37 6.51 9.36 6.39
N PRO A 38 6.30 10.65 5.99
CA PRO A 38 5.12 11.40 6.40
C PRO A 38 3.80 10.71 6.05
N LYS A 39 3.73 10.07 4.88
CA LYS A 39 2.53 9.34 4.43
C LYS A 39 2.35 8.03 5.20
N ILE A 40 3.43 7.27 5.41
CA ILE A 40 3.44 6.06 6.24
C ILE A 40 2.93 6.37 7.65
N GLU A 41 3.43 7.43 8.30
CA GLU A 41 3.01 7.80 9.65
C GLU A 41 1.51 8.07 9.72
N LYS A 42 0.96 8.82 8.76
CA LYS A 42 -0.48 9.11 8.68
C LYS A 42 -1.31 7.85 8.51
N LEU A 43 -0.84 6.91 7.69
CA LEU A 43 -1.53 5.65 7.42
C LEU A 43 -1.50 4.72 8.64
N LEU A 44 -0.35 4.60 9.30
CA LEU A 44 -0.24 3.84 10.55
C LEU A 44 -1.14 4.42 11.65
N ARG A 45 -1.18 5.75 11.79
CA ARG A 45 -2.12 6.43 12.71
C ARG A 45 -3.59 6.23 12.35
N ALA A 46 -3.91 6.04 11.07
CA ALA A 46 -5.25 5.72 10.61
C ALA A 46 -5.64 4.24 10.84
N GLY A 47 -4.73 3.44 11.41
CA GLY A 47 -4.97 2.02 11.70
C GLY A 47 -4.56 1.07 10.57
N ALA A 48 -3.68 1.50 9.65
CA ALA A 48 -3.17 0.64 8.61
C ALA A 48 -2.38 -0.55 9.16
N SER A 49 -2.66 -1.73 8.62
CA SER A 49 -1.97 -2.97 8.90
C SER A 49 -0.86 -3.20 7.88
N TYR A 50 0.38 -3.24 8.37
CA TYR A 50 1.55 -3.61 7.55
C TYR A 50 1.65 -5.12 7.29
N MET A 51 0.79 -5.95 7.90
CA MET A 51 0.79 -7.40 7.74
C MET A 51 0.03 -7.87 6.50
N VAL A 52 -0.75 -6.98 5.88
CA VAL A 52 -1.52 -7.29 4.68
C VAL A 52 -0.59 -7.53 3.50
N LYS A 53 -0.95 -8.53 2.70
CA LYS A 53 -0.23 -8.88 1.47
C LYS A 53 -0.94 -8.29 0.27
N ASP A 54 -0.16 -7.74 -0.65
CA ASP A 54 -0.65 -7.35 -1.97
C ASP A 54 -0.87 -8.56 -2.90
N ALA A 55 -1.27 -8.29 -4.14
CA ALA A 55 -1.50 -9.29 -5.17
C ALA A 55 -0.28 -10.15 -5.51
N ASP A 56 0.95 -9.70 -5.20
CA ASP A 56 2.19 -10.45 -5.38
C ASP A 56 2.58 -11.23 -4.10
N GLY A 57 1.73 -11.24 -3.08
CA GLY A 57 1.96 -11.92 -1.80
C GLY A 57 2.94 -11.20 -0.88
N ARG A 58 3.22 -9.91 -1.13
CA ARG A 58 4.22 -9.11 -0.39
C ARG A 58 3.56 -8.15 0.58
N THR A 59 4.16 -7.97 1.74
CA THR A 59 3.72 -7.00 2.76
C THR A 59 4.32 -5.61 2.56
N ALA A 60 3.83 -4.62 3.32
CA ALA A 60 4.43 -3.28 3.32
C ALA A 60 5.93 -3.32 3.69
N LEU A 61 6.33 -4.24 4.58
CA LEU A 61 7.73 -4.47 4.95
C LEU A 61 8.55 -5.07 3.81
N ASP A 62 7.96 -5.96 3.00
CA ASP A 62 8.63 -6.55 1.84
C ASP A 62 8.82 -5.52 0.72
N ARG A 63 7.88 -4.58 0.59
CA ARG A 63 7.89 -3.49 -0.39
C ARG A 63 8.73 -2.29 0.02
N ALA A 64 9.10 -2.18 1.29
CA ALA A 64 9.78 -1.00 1.82
C ALA A 64 11.04 -0.63 1.02
N ALA A 65 11.16 0.65 0.67
CA ALA A 65 12.24 1.18 -0.15
C ALA A 65 13.64 1.01 0.48
N SER A 66 13.70 0.96 1.82
CA SER A 66 14.94 0.78 2.57
C SER A 66 14.66 0.10 3.92
N ASN A 67 15.73 -0.40 4.57
CA ASN A 67 15.62 -0.95 5.93
C ASN A 67 15.14 0.09 6.93
N GLU A 68 15.52 1.37 6.75
CA GLU A 68 15.04 2.45 7.61
C GLU A 68 13.51 2.60 7.56
N ILE A 69 12.90 2.41 6.38
CA ILE A 69 11.44 2.42 6.24
C ILE A 69 10.82 1.19 6.90
N LYS A 70 11.45 0.02 6.82
CA LYS A 70 11.00 -1.18 7.53
C LYS A 70 10.99 -0.94 9.04
N ASP A 71 12.10 -0.41 9.57
CA ASP A 71 12.24 -0.11 10.98
C ASP A 71 11.22 0.94 11.43
N PHE A 72 10.94 1.95 10.61
CA PHE A 72 9.90 2.95 10.88
C PHE A 72 8.48 2.38 10.91
N ILE A 73 8.17 1.40 10.07
CA ILE A 73 6.85 0.73 10.08
C ILE A 73 6.70 -0.19 11.32
N LEU A 74 7.82 -0.73 11.81
CA LEU A 74 7.86 -1.63 12.97
C LEU A 74 7.94 -0.90 14.31
N SER A 75 8.21 0.42 14.32
CA SER A 75 8.32 1.23 15.55
C SER A 75 6.96 1.65 16.08
#